data_AF-A9DZZ4-F1
#
_entry.id   AF-A9DZZ4-F1
#
_cell.length_a   1.000
_cell.length_b   1.000
_cell.length_c   1.000
_cell.angle_alpha   90.00
_cell.angle_beta   90.00
_cell.angle_gamma   90.00
#
_symmetry.space_group_name_H-M   'P 1'
#
loop_
_entity.id
_entity.type
_entity.pdbx_description
1 polymer ?
#
loop_
_entity_poly.entity_id
_entity_poly.type
_entity_poly.pdbx_seq_one_letter_code
_entity_poly.pdbx_strand_id
1 'polypeptide(L)'
;MYKHFIQRKLFKKYIKIFIIVYWITCIINSFYENFLEVAQVVPYIIVSSFLIISILMYFIEVLQSERILNINRELLFWISIGLLLFHIGYIPYKIVQKFYDSIASANLENLRSLFFSLILILNICYITGFIWSQPIQKQEQ
;
A
#
# COMPACT_ATOMS: atom_id res chain seq x y z
N MET A 1 -5.49 -9.39 -5.84
CA MET A 1 -6.72 -8.76 -5.30
C MET A 1 -7.26 -7.65 -6.21
N TYR A 2 -6.53 -6.56 -6.47
CA TYR A 2 -6.96 -5.45 -7.37
C TYR A 2 -7.31 -5.85 -8.83
N LYS A 3 -6.78 -6.97 -9.32
CA LYS A 3 -6.95 -7.44 -10.71
C LYS A 3 -8.42 -7.70 -11.11
N HIS A 4 -9.32 -7.94 -10.15
CA HIS A 4 -10.72 -8.27 -10.44
C HIS A 4 -11.61 -7.02 -10.56
N PHE A 5 -11.28 -5.94 -9.85
CA PHE A 5 -12.07 -4.71 -9.82
C PHE A 5 -11.69 -3.70 -10.91
N ILE A 6 -10.46 -3.76 -11.40
CA ILE A 6 -10.00 -2.82 -12.43
C ILE A 6 -10.49 -3.29 -13.81
N GLN A 7 -11.44 -2.56 -14.38
CA GLN A 7 -12.04 -2.86 -15.69
C GLN A 7 -11.13 -2.47 -16.87
N ARG A 8 -10.23 -1.49 -16.71
CA ARG A 8 -9.26 -1.14 -17.75
C ARG A 8 -8.09 -2.13 -17.85
N LYS A 9 -7.92 -2.73 -19.03
CA LYS A 9 -6.83 -3.69 -19.37
C LYS A 9 -5.41 -3.12 -19.14
N LEU A 10 -5.24 -1.80 -19.17
CA LEU A 10 -3.96 -1.12 -18.97
C LEU A 10 -3.41 -1.31 -17.55
N PHE A 11 -4.23 -1.17 -16.51
CA PHE A 11 -3.78 -1.32 -15.12
C PHE A 11 -3.40 -2.76 -14.76
N LYS A 12 -4.07 -3.76 -15.35
CA LYS A 12 -3.67 -5.16 -15.18
C LYS A 12 -2.27 -5.43 -15.75
N LYS A 13 -1.87 -4.69 -16.79
CA LYS A 13 -0.52 -4.77 -17.38
C LYS A 13 0.52 -4.14 -16.45
N TYR A 14 0.23 -2.96 -15.89
CA TYR A 14 1.14 -2.28 -14.95
C TYR A 14 1.34 -3.06 -13.64
N ILE A 15 0.28 -3.61 -13.04
CA ILE A 15 0.39 -4.44 -11.84
C ILE A 15 1.26 -5.68 -12.09
N LYS A 16 1.13 -6.31 -13.26
CA LYS A 16 1.95 -7.47 -13.62
C LYS A 16 3.43 -7.09 -13.79
N ILE A 17 3.70 -5.94 -14.39
CA ILE A 17 5.06 -5.40 -14.52
C ILE A 17 5.65 -5.09 -13.13
N PHE A 18 4.90 -4.46 -12.23
CA PHE A 18 5.38 -4.16 -10.88
C PHE A 18 5.73 -5.39 -10.07
N ILE A 19 4.94 -6.47 -10.19
CA ILE A 19 5.24 -7.75 -9.54
C ILE A 19 6.55 -8.33 -10.08
N ILE A 20 6.77 -8.30 -11.41
CA ILE A 20 8.00 -8.81 -12.02
C ILE A 20 9.21 -7.99 -11.56
N VAL A 21 9.12 -6.66 -11.57
CA VAL A 21 10.20 -5.76 -11.12
C VAL A 21 10.53 -5.98 -9.64
N TYR A 22 9.52 -6.19 -8.79
CA TYR A 22 9.74 -6.51 -7.39
C TYR A 22 10.55 -7.79 -7.20
N TRP A 23 10.16 -8.88 -7.88
CA TRP A 23 10.89 -10.14 -7.81
C TRP A 23 12.35 -9.98 -8.24
N ILE A 24 12.60 -9.23 -9.32
CA ILE A 24 13.96 -8.93 -9.78
C ILE A 24 14.74 -8.16 -8.70
N THR A 25 14.12 -7.17 -8.07
CA THR A 25 14.78 -6.36 -7.04
C THR A 25 15.07 -7.18 -5.78
N CYS A 26 14.18 -8.08 -5.37
CA CYS A 26 14.41 -9.00 -4.26
C CYS A 26 15.57 -9.96 -4.55
N ILE A 27 15.65 -10.50 -5.76
CA ILE A 27 16.74 -11.38 -6.17
C ILE A 27 18.07 -10.60 -6.14
N ILE A 28 18.11 -9.41 -6.74
CA ILE A 28 19.30 -8.56 -6.73
C ILE A 28 19.70 -8.23 -5.29
N ASN A 29 18.79 -7.75 -4.44
CA ASN A 29 19.13 -7.36 -3.07
C ASN A 29 19.61 -8.54 -2.22
N SER A 30 19.10 -9.76 -2.50
CA SER A 30 19.56 -10.99 -1.85
C SER A 30 21.02 -11.34 -2.16
N PHE A 31 21.62 -10.80 -3.23
CA PHE A 31 23.04 -10.96 -3.53
C PHE A 31 23.93 -9.90 -2.88
N TYR A 32 23.36 -8.78 -2.43
CA TYR A 32 24.12 -7.64 -1.86
C TYR A 32 24.01 -7.55 -0.33
N GLU A 33 22.90 -7.95 0.27
CA GLU A 33 22.68 -7.91 1.72
C GLU A 33 22.27 -9.29 2.24
N ASN A 34 22.83 -9.71 3.40
CA ASN A 34 22.38 -10.91 4.10
C ASN A 34 20.92 -10.71 4.55
N PHE A 35 20.03 -11.51 3.98
CA PHE A 35 18.58 -11.48 4.22
C PHE A 35 18.19 -11.64 5.70
N LEU A 36 19.09 -12.21 6.51
CA LEU A 36 18.92 -12.51 7.92
C LEU A 36 19.45 -11.42 8.87
N GLU A 37 20.32 -10.53 8.40
CA GLU A 37 21.04 -9.57 9.27
C GLU A 37 20.59 -8.12 9.08
N VAL A 38 20.11 -7.73 7.89
CA VAL A 38 19.80 -6.32 7.58
C VAL A 38 18.37 -6.16 7.08
N ALA A 39 17.63 -5.23 7.69
CA ALA A 39 16.30 -4.87 7.24
C ALA A 39 16.33 -4.38 5.79
N GLN A 40 15.61 -5.08 4.91
CA GLN A 40 15.56 -4.84 3.46
C GLN A 40 14.75 -3.58 3.12
N VAL A 41 15.30 -2.41 3.44
CA VAL A 41 14.60 -1.11 3.30
C VAL A 41 14.40 -0.73 1.83
N VAL A 42 15.35 -1.04 0.95
CA VAL A 42 15.29 -0.64 -0.46
C VAL A 42 14.18 -1.38 -1.23
N PRO A 43 14.08 -2.73 -1.19
CA PRO A 43 12.97 -3.44 -1.82
C PRO A 43 11.61 -3.00 -1.28
N TYR A 44 11.53 -2.71 0.03
CA TYR A 44 10.32 -2.25 0.67
C TYR A 44 9.84 -0.88 0.13
N ILE A 45 10.75 0.09 -0.01
CA ILE A 45 10.43 1.42 -0.57
C ILE A 45 9.94 1.30 -2.01
N ILE A 46 10.59 0.45 -2.82
CA ILE A 46 10.22 0.24 -4.22
C ILE A 46 8.80 -0.33 -4.33
N VAL A 47 8.48 -1.39 -3.59
CA VAL A 47 7.12 -1.97 -3.59
C VAL A 47 6.09 -0.98 -3.10
N SER A 48 6.39 -0.28 -1.99
CA SER A 48 5.45 0.69 -1.41
C SER A 48 5.17 1.83 -2.38
N SER A 49 6.20 2.31 -3.09
CA SER A 49 6.05 3.35 -4.11
C SER A 49 5.19 2.88 -5.28
N PHE A 50 5.42 1.67 -5.79
CA PHE A 50 4.58 1.10 -6.86
C PHE A 50 3.13 0.87 -6.43
N LEU A 51 2.93 0.48 -5.18
CA LEU A 51 1.61 0.29 -4.60
C LEU A 51 0.87 1.64 -4.47
N ILE A 52 1.55 2.68 -3.96
CA ILE A 52 1.00 4.04 -3.90
C ILE A 52 0.61 4.53 -5.30
N ILE A 53 1.49 4.38 -6.29
CA ILE A 53 1.19 4.77 -7.68
C ILE A 53 -0.02 4.01 -8.21
N SER A 54 -0.11 2.70 -7.94
CA SER A 54 -1.25 1.88 -8.36
C SER A 54 -2.57 2.33 -7.73
N ILE A 55 -2.55 2.75 -6.46
CA ILE A 55 -3.73 3.29 -5.77
C ILE A 55 -4.11 4.66 -6.33
N LEU A 56 -3.15 5.56 -6.54
CA LEU A 56 -3.42 6.88 -7.13
C LEU A 56 -4.04 6.75 -8.51
N MET A 57 -3.52 5.83 -9.32
CA MET A 57 -4.07 5.46 -10.62
C MET A 57 -5.53 4.99 -10.53
N TYR A 58 -5.85 4.13 -9.56
CA TYR A 58 -7.23 3.71 -9.29
C TYR A 58 -8.12 4.91 -8.92
N PHE A 59 -7.66 5.81 -8.05
CA PHE A 59 -8.43 7.00 -7.68
C PHE A 59 -8.65 7.95 -8.85
N ILE A 60 -7.66 8.12 -9.75
CA ILE A 60 -7.84 8.91 -10.97
C ILE A 60 -8.92 8.30 -11.86
N GLU A 61 -8.90 6.97 -12.08
CA GLU A 61 -9.91 6.28 -12.89
C GLU A 61 -11.32 6.42 -12.29
N VAL A 62 -11.42 6.32 -10.98
CA VAL A 62 -12.68 6.55 -10.26
C VAL A 62 -13.16 7.98 -10.44
N LEU A 63 -12.29 8.97 -10.21
CA LEU A 63 -12.66 10.39 -10.26
C LEU A 63 -13.18 10.80 -11.63
N GLN A 64 -12.65 10.17 -12.69
CA GLN A 64 -13.05 10.39 -14.08
C GLN A 64 -14.30 9.59 -14.49
N SER A 65 -14.83 8.74 -13.60
CA SER A 65 -16.01 7.92 -13.87
C SER A 65 -17.23 8.43 -13.11
N GLU A 66 -18.42 8.20 -13.63
CA GLU A 66 -19.68 8.49 -12.93
C GLU A 66 -19.85 7.68 -11.62
N ARG A 67 -18.98 6.70 -11.37
CA ARG A 67 -18.95 5.89 -10.14
C ARG A 67 -18.52 6.68 -8.91
N ILE A 68 -17.97 7.89 -9.09
CA ILE A 68 -17.57 8.75 -7.97
C ILE A 68 -18.73 9.02 -6.99
N LEU A 69 -19.99 9.04 -7.45
CA LEU A 69 -21.15 9.28 -6.60
C LEU A 69 -21.39 8.18 -5.54
N ASN A 70 -21.03 6.93 -5.85
CA ASN A 70 -21.30 5.77 -4.99
C ASN A 70 -20.02 5.01 -4.58
N ILE A 71 -18.83 5.52 -4.87
CA ILE A 71 -17.59 4.80 -4.56
C ILE A 71 -17.37 4.59 -3.06
N ASN A 72 -17.90 5.47 -2.20
CA ASN A 72 -17.86 5.26 -0.76
C ASN A 72 -18.60 3.97 -0.31
N ARG A 73 -19.40 3.34 -1.17
CA ARG A 73 -20.02 2.02 -0.94
C ARG A 73 -19.15 0.86 -1.43
N GLU A 74 -18.07 1.12 -2.17
CA GLU A 74 -17.12 0.09 -2.57
C GLU A 74 -16.12 -0.18 -1.45
N LEU A 75 -16.02 -1.43 -1.02
CA LEU A 75 -15.02 -1.86 -0.05
C LEU A 75 -13.59 -1.53 -0.50
N LEU A 76 -13.33 -1.64 -1.81
CA LEU A 76 -12.01 -1.41 -2.39
C LEU A 76 -11.53 0.04 -2.22
N PHE A 77 -12.44 1.01 -2.15
CA PHE A 77 -12.12 2.41 -1.90
C PHE A 77 -11.53 2.60 -0.49
N TRP A 78 -12.22 2.11 0.53
CA TRP A 78 -11.77 2.19 1.92
C TRP A 78 -10.47 1.43 2.16
N ILE A 79 -10.32 0.26 1.53
CA ILE A 79 -9.07 -0.48 1.54
C ILE A 79 -7.94 0.36 0.92
N SER A 80 -8.18 0.95 -0.25
CA SER A 80 -7.19 1.77 -0.96
C SER A 80 -6.76 2.99 -0.15
N ILE A 81 -7.70 3.68 0.51
CA ILE A 81 -7.39 4.83 1.37
C ILE A 81 -6.50 4.42 2.53
N GLY A 82 -6.86 3.34 3.22
CA GLY A 82 -6.08 2.84 4.36
C GLY A 82 -4.66 2.47 3.95
N LEU A 83 -4.50 1.73 2.85
CA LEU A 83 -3.19 1.38 2.31
C LEU A 83 -2.37 2.62 1.89
N LEU A 84 -2.99 3.61 1.26
CA LEU A 84 -2.30 4.83 0.86
C LEU A 84 -1.73 5.57 2.08
N LEU A 85 -2.56 5.81 3.09
CA LEU A 85 -2.16 6.46 4.34
C LEU A 85 -1.06 5.68 5.06
N PHE A 86 -1.20 4.36 5.15
CA PHE A 86 -0.23 3.48 5.77
C PHE A 86 1.14 3.55 5.07
N HIS A 87 1.19 3.38 3.75
CA HIS A 87 2.46 3.35 3.02
C HIS A 87 3.15 4.72 2.99
N ILE A 88 2.39 5.82 2.90
CA ILE A 88 2.97 7.17 2.99
C ILE A 88 3.63 7.41 4.34
N GLY A 89 3.00 6.96 5.44
CA GLY A 89 3.57 7.12 6.79
C GLY A 89 4.66 6.10 7.13
N TYR A 90 4.59 4.89 6.57
CA TYR A 90 5.52 3.82 6.90
C TYR A 90 6.87 3.93 6.15
N ILE A 91 6.90 4.51 4.95
CA ILE A 91 8.15 4.80 4.22
C ILE A 91 9.12 5.65 5.06
N PRO A 92 8.74 6.85 5.57
CA PRO A 92 9.63 7.66 6.40
C PRO A 92 9.99 6.96 7.70
N TYR A 93 9.06 6.22 8.32
CA TYR A 93 9.36 5.38 9.50
C TYR A 93 10.50 4.39 9.21
N LYS A 94 10.45 3.68 8.07
CA LYS A 94 11.47 2.70 7.68
C LYS A 94 12.83 3.34 7.35
N ILE A 95 12.83 4.51 6.72
CA ILE A 95 14.04 5.27 6.44
C ILE A 95 14.70 5.71 7.76
N VAL A 96 13.91 6.32 8.65
CA VAL A 96 14.40 6.78 9.95
C VAL A 96 14.93 5.61 10.77
N GLN A 97 14.23 4.47 10.81
CA GLN A 97 14.70 3.26 11.49
C GLN A 97 16.09 2.83 11.00
N LYS A 98 16.34 2.78 9.68
CA LYS A 98 17.66 2.43 9.13
C LYS A 98 18.77 3.40 9.53
N PHE A 99 18.47 4.70 9.60
CA PHE A 99 19.43 5.71 10.03
C PHE A 99 19.75 5.62 11.54
N TYR A 100 18.74 5.35 12.38
CA TYR A 100 18.93 5.25 13.83
C TYR A 100 19.54 3.91 14.27
N ASP A 101 19.27 2.81 13.56
CA ASP A 101 19.99 1.54 13.80
C ASP A 101 21.51 1.69 13.57
N SER A 102 21.91 2.65 12.71
CA SER A 102 23.31 3.00 12.44
C SER A 102 23.91 3.97 13.47
N ILE A 103 23.07 4.79 14.11
CA ILE A 103 23.47 5.84 15.06
C ILE A 103 22.83 5.49 16.41
N ALA A 104 23.52 4.70 17.22
CA ALA A 104 23.11 4.20 18.54
C ALA A 104 22.54 5.29 19.48
N SER A 105 21.28 5.69 19.28
CA SER A 105 20.67 6.85 19.95
C SER A 105 19.19 6.61 20.24
N ALA A 106 18.79 7.05 21.43
CA ALA A 106 17.79 6.40 22.28
C ALA A 106 16.32 6.87 22.08
N ASN A 107 15.84 7.07 20.85
CA ASN A 107 14.47 7.54 20.60
C ASN A 107 13.56 6.52 19.88
N LEU A 108 13.80 5.22 20.08
CA LEU A 108 13.01 4.12 19.49
C LEU A 108 11.53 4.12 19.91
N GLU A 109 11.19 4.66 21.07
CA GLU A 109 9.82 4.65 21.60
C GLU A 109 8.85 5.51 20.76
N ASN A 110 9.29 6.71 20.36
CA ASN A 110 8.48 7.62 19.54
C ASN A 110 8.19 7.03 18.15
N LEU A 111 9.19 6.34 17.57
CA LEU A 111 9.04 5.65 16.30
C LEU A 111 8.01 4.52 16.39
N ARG A 112 8.06 3.72 17.46
CA ARG A 112 7.10 2.63 17.68
C ARG A 112 5.67 3.14 17.82
N SER A 113 5.48 4.28 18.49
CA SER A 113 4.16 4.92 18.62
C SER A 113 3.58 5.36 17.26
N LEU A 114 4.40 5.95 16.39
CA LEU A 114 4.00 6.31 15.03
C LEU A 114 3.61 5.09 14.20
N PHE A 115 4.33 3.98 14.31
CA PHE A 115 3.96 2.76 13.61
C PHE A 115 2.61 2.21 14.09
N PHE A 116 2.37 2.22 15.41
CA PHE A 116 1.13 1.76 15.98
C PHE A 116 -0.07 2.62 15.55
N SER A 117 0.09 3.95 15.49
CA SER A 117 -0.97 4.84 15.03
C SER A 117 -1.32 4.61 13.55
N LEU A 118 -0.34 4.33 12.70
CA LEU A 118 -0.56 3.96 11.29
C LEU A 118 -1.38 2.66 11.15
N ILE A 119 -1.05 1.63 11.94
CA ILE A 119 -1.82 0.38 11.98
C ILE A 119 -3.25 0.63 12.44
N LEU A 120 -3.42 1.47 13.47
CA LEU A 120 -4.73 1.78 14.02
C LEU A 120 -5.60 2.50 12.97
N ILE A 121 -5.05 3.49 12.27
CA ILE A 121 -5.73 4.17 11.16
C ILE A 121 -6.12 3.17 10.05
N LEU A 122 -5.19 2.28 9.66
CA LEU A 122 -5.45 1.26 8.64
C LEU A 122 -6.64 0.37 9.03
N ASN A 123 -6.67 -0.11 10.27
CA ASN A 123 -7.75 -0.95 10.77
C ASN A 123 -9.08 -0.20 10.85
N ILE A 124 -9.08 1.06 11.27
CA ILE A 124 -10.28 1.90 11.23
C ILE A 124 -10.82 2.02 9.81
N CYS A 125 -9.96 2.29 8.82
CA CYS A 125 -10.37 2.33 7.43
C CYS A 125 -11.01 1.02 6.97
N TYR A 126 -10.45 -0.13 7.37
CA TYR A 126 -10.99 -1.44 7.01
C TYR A 126 -12.34 -1.70 7.68
N ILE A 127 -12.47 -1.41 8.97
CA ILE A 127 -13.73 -1.57 9.71
C ILE A 127 -14.81 -0.69 9.09
N THR A 128 -14.51 0.60 8.84
CA THR A 128 -15.43 1.51 8.15
C THR A 128 -15.80 1.00 6.77
N GLY A 129 -14.82 0.46 6.04
CA GLY A 129 -15.04 -0.19 4.75
C GLY A 129 -16.03 -1.35 4.87
N PHE A 130 -15.85 -2.26 5.82
CA PHE A 130 -16.77 -3.38 6.02
C PHE A 130 -18.17 -2.95 6.45
N ILE A 131 -18.30 -1.94 7.32
CA ILE A 131 -19.60 -1.46 7.81
C ILE A 131 -20.37 -0.71 6.71
N TRP A 132 -19.68 0.15 5.95
CA TRP A 132 -20.32 1.04 4.99
C TRP A 132 -20.41 0.44 3.59
N SER A 133 -19.52 -0.49 3.24
CA SER A 133 -19.58 -1.15 1.94
C SER A 133 -20.83 -2.02 1.85
N GLN A 134 -21.59 -1.81 0.79
CA GLN A 134 -22.69 -2.70 0.49
C GLN A 134 -22.16 -3.84 -0.38
N PRO A 135 -22.58 -5.09 -0.14
CA PRO A 135 -22.23 -6.18 -1.03
C PRO A 135 -22.68 -5.79 -2.44
N ILE A 136 -21.80 -5.99 -3.42
CA ILE A 136 -22.09 -5.75 -4.83
C ILE A 136 -23.26 -6.66 -5.19
N GLN A 137 -24.48 -6.12 -5.17
CA GLN A 137 -25.60 -6.76 -5.82
C GLN A 137 -25.24 -6.73 -7.30
N LYS A 138 -24.88 -7.90 -7.84
CA LYS A 138 -24.77 -8.09 -9.29
C LYS A 138 -26.11 -7.65 -9.86
N GLN A 139 -26.15 -6.47 -10.48
CA GLN A 139 -27.26 -6.14 -11.35
C GLN A 139 -27.13 -7.05 -12.56
N GLU A 140 -27.81 -8.20 -12.48
CA GLU A 140 -28.19 -8.99 -13.64
C GLU A 140 -29.18 -8.15 -14.44
N GLN A 141 -28.69 -7.48 -15.49
CA GLN A 141 -29.49 -7.04 -16.64
C GLN A 141 -28.65 -7.15 -17.91
#